data_AF-A0A1Y6B9J3-F1
#
_entry.id   AF-A0A1Y6B9J3-F1
#
_cell.length_a   1.000
_cell.length_b   1.000
_cell.length_c   1.000
_cell.angle_alpha   90.00
_cell.angle_beta   90.00
_cell.angle_gamma   90.00
#
_symmetry.space_group_name_H-M   'P 1'
#
loop_
_entity.id
_entity.type
_entity.pdbx_description
1 polymer ?
#
loop_
_entity_poly.entity_id
_entity_poly.type
_entity_poly.pdbx_seq_one_letter_code
_entity_poly.pdbx_strand_id
1 'polypeptide(L)'
;MAQFLSIMAVVLLALIAWVARSRRPPVRRVPDEGPSYARHTQTRAIDPPSQMTGRDYGILLRAAHGDRSQLETWVLAEQQRATSPLSRDEAIERLAERLRLSRS
;
A
#
# COMPACT_ATOMS: atom_id res chain seq x y z
N MET A 1 -38.26 23.66 10.56
CA MET A 1 -37.68 24.04 9.26
C MET A 1 -36.23 24.56 9.39
N ALA A 2 -35.97 25.64 10.15
CA ALA A 2 -34.64 26.25 10.24
C ALA A 2 -33.53 25.33 10.79
N GLN A 3 -33.83 24.45 11.75
CA GLN A 3 -32.85 23.52 12.33
C GLN A 3 -32.37 22.43 11.35
N PHE A 4 -33.25 21.97 10.46
CA PHE A 4 -32.86 21.01 9.42
C PHE A 4 -31.94 21.66 8.38
N LEU A 5 -32.21 22.92 8.04
CA LEU A 5 -31.38 23.70 7.12
C LEU A 5 -29.99 23.99 7.73
N SER A 6 -29.89 24.27 9.02
CA SER A 6 -28.60 24.51 9.67
C SER A 6 -27.76 23.23 9.75
N ILE A 7 -28.36 22.08 10.06
CA ILE A 7 -27.65 20.79 10.07
C ILE A 7 -27.15 20.45 8.67
N MET A 8 -27.98 20.60 7.63
CA MET A 8 -27.58 20.34 6.25
C MET A 8 -26.44 21.27 5.81
N ALA A 9 -26.48 22.55 6.19
CA ALA A 9 -25.41 23.50 5.87
C ALA A 9 -24.07 23.12 6.51
N VAL A 10 -24.08 22.68 7.78
CA VAL A 10 -22.87 22.23 8.49
C VAL A 10 -22.29 20.97 7.87
N VAL A 11 -23.15 19.99 7.54
CA VAL A 11 -22.71 18.74 6.89
C VAL A 11 -22.10 19.03 5.52
N LEU A 12 -22.71 19.91 4.72
CA LEU A 12 -22.19 20.30 3.41
C LEU A 12 -20.82 20.99 3.53
N LEU A 13 -20.68 21.91 4.49
CA LEU A 13 -19.41 22.60 4.77
C LEU A 13 -18.31 21.61 5.20
N ALA A 14 -18.63 20.65 6.07
CA ALA A 14 -17.68 19.62 6.49
C ALA A 14 -17.24 18.74 5.32
N LEU A 15 -18.16 18.36 4.43
CA LEU A 15 -17.86 17.56 3.25
C LEU A 15 -16.95 18.31 2.27
N ILE A 16 -17.24 19.59 2.03
CA ILE A 16 -16.42 20.45 1.16
C ILE A 16 -15.02 20.64 1.77
N ALA A 17 -14.91 20.88 3.07
CA ALA A 17 -13.63 20.99 3.76
C ALA A 17 -12.83 19.68 3.69
N TRP A 18 -13.49 18.53 3.82
CA TRP A 18 -12.87 17.22 3.68
C TRP A 18 -12.33 16.99 2.27
N VAL A 19 -13.13 17.23 1.24
CA VAL A 19 -12.72 17.09 -0.16
C VAL A 19 -11.59 18.06 -0.50
N ALA A 20 -11.67 19.29 -0.03
CA ALA A 20 -10.61 20.28 -0.22
C ALA A 20 -9.30 19.84 0.45
N ARG A 21 -9.35 19.22 1.64
CA ARG A 21 -8.18 18.72 2.35
C ARG A 21 -7.60 17.45 1.73
N SER A 22 -8.45 16.52 1.29
CA SER A 22 -8.02 15.25 0.68
C SER A 22 -7.42 15.46 -0.72
N ARG A 23 -7.88 16.48 -1.44
CA ARG A 23 -7.31 16.89 -2.73
C ARG A 23 -6.10 17.80 -2.62
N ARG A 24 -5.66 18.20 -1.41
CA ARG A 24 -4.39 18.92 -1.29
C ARG A 24 -3.26 17.95 -1.67
N PRO A 25 -2.50 18.23 -2.74
CA PRO A 25 -1.28 17.49 -2.99
C PRO A 25 -0.38 17.63 -1.75
N PRO A 26 0.43 16.60 -1.42
CA PRO A 26 1.39 16.72 -0.33
C PRO A 26 2.19 17.99 -0.55
N VAL A 27 2.14 18.91 0.43
CA VAL A 27 2.91 20.16 0.40
C VAL A 27 4.37 19.73 0.23
N ARG A 28 4.88 19.86 -0.99
CA ARG A 28 6.28 19.71 -1.30
C ARG A 28 6.95 20.88 -0.59
N ARG A 29 7.33 20.66 0.67
CA ARG A 29 8.15 21.59 1.44
C ARG A 29 9.38 21.84 0.56
N VAL A 30 9.48 23.05 0.03
CA VAL A 30 10.70 23.54 -0.59
C VAL A 30 11.78 23.36 0.49
N PRO A 31 12.84 22.58 0.26
CA PRO A 31 13.93 22.50 1.22
C PRO A 31 14.60 23.87 1.24
N ASP A 32 14.60 24.52 2.40
CA ASP A 32 15.47 25.66 2.68
C ASP A 32 16.92 25.26 2.36
N GLU A 33 17.59 26.04 1.53
CA GLU A 33 19.02 25.99 1.28
C GLU A 33 19.78 26.42 2.55
N GLY A 34 19.83 25.53 3.55
CA GLY A 34 20.75 25.63 4.67
C GLY A 34 21.72 24.44 4.62
N PRO A 35 23.03 24.63 4.84
CA PRO A 35 23.98 23.53 4.89
C PRO A 35 23.77 22.76 6.21
N SER A 36 22.71 21.96 6.26
CA SER A 36 22.42 21.08 7.39
C SER A 36 23.10 19.75 7.12
N TYR A 37 24.30 19.63 7.67
CA TYR A 37 25.12 18.44 7.82
C TYR A 37 24.37 17.12 7.58
N ALA A 38 24.69 16.48 6.45
CA ALA A 38 24.37 15.11 6.16
C ALA A 38 25.05 14.19 7.18
N ARG A 39 24.35 13.85 8.27
CA ARG A 39 24.90 12.98 9.29
C ARG A 39 23.92 12.00 9.88
N HIS A 40 22.92 11.53 9.12
CA HIS A 40 22.12 10.36 9.49
C HIS A 40 21.44 9.66 8.30
N THR A 41 22.03 9.70 7.10
CA THR A 41 21.75 8.67 6.09
C THR A 41 22.56 7.43 6.46
N GLN A 42 22.12 6.73 7.50
CA GLN A 42 22.39 5.30 7.58
C GLN A 42 21.67 4.70 6.38
N THR A 43 22.39 4.57 5.27
CA THR A 43 22.04 3.66 4.18
C THR A 43 21.95 2.27 4.80
N ARG A 44 20.78 1.95 5.35
CA ARG A 44 20.38 0.56 5.54
C ARG A 44 20.55 -0.06 4.17
N ALA A 45 21.40 -1.08 4.06
CA ALA A 45 21.46 -1.88 2.86
C ALA A 45 20.02 -2.31 2.58
N ILE A 46 19.45 -1.81 1.48
CA ILE A 46 18.26 -2.42 0.91
C ILE A 46 18.80 -3.77 0.47
N ASP A 47 18.57 -4.80 1.27
CA ASP A 47 18.88 -6.17 0.88
C ASP A 47 18.34 -6.33 -0.54
N PRO A 48 19.18 -6.73 -1.52
CA PRO A 48 18.69 -6.99 -2.86
C PRO A 48 17.51 -7.96 -2.70
N PRO A 49 16.33 -7.67 -3.28
CA PRO A 49 15.13 -8.47 -3.04
C PRO A 49 15.50 -9.92 -3.29
N SER A 50 15.52 -10.70 -2.19
CA SER A 50 15.97 -12.09 -2.17
C SER A 50 15.34 -12.79 -3.35
N GLN A 51 16.18 -13.18 -4.32
CA GLN A 51 15.83 -13.60 -5.67
C GLN A 51 14.37 -14.10 -5.76
N MET A 52 13.46 -13.18 -6.10
CA MET A 52 12.02 -13.41 -6.17
C MET A 52 11.67 -14.14 -7.46
N THR A 53 12.30 -15.29 -7.69
CA THR A 53 12.24 -16.08 -8.91
C THR A 53 11.80 -17.51 -8.59
N GLY A 54 10.69 -17.64 -7.86
CA GLY A 54 9.98 -18.90 -7.71
C GLY A 54 8.95 -19.09 -8.83
N ARG A 55 8.69 -20.35 -9.23
CA ARG A 55 7.63 -20.70 -10.20
C ARG A 55 6.27 -20.11 -9.80
N ASP A 56 5.99 -20.08 -8.49
CA ASP A 56 4.75 -19.56 -7.92
C ASP A 56 4.65 -18.04 -8.06
N TYR A 57 5.74 -17.31 -7.86
CA TYR A 57 5.79 -15.87 -8.12
C TYR A 57 5.42 -15.53 -9.57
N GLY A 58 5.93 -16.30 -10.54
CA GLY A 58 5.58 -16.12 -11.96
C GLY A 58 4.11 -16.40 -12.27
N ILE A 59 3.50 -17.38 -11.58
CA ILE A 59 2.06 -17.68 -11.71
C ILE A 59 1.23 -16.53 -11.14
N LEU A 60 1.60 -16.02 -9.97
CA LEU A 60 0.94 -14.87 -9.33
C LEU A 60 1.07 -13.61 -10.17
N LEU A 61 2.25 -13.35 -10.72
CA LEU A 61 2.50 -12.18 -11.56
C LEU A 61 1.67 -12.24 -12.85
N ARG A 62 1.52 -13.44 -13.43
CA ARG A 62 0.62 -13.66 -14.58
C ARG A 62 -0.84 -13.44 -14.19
N ALA A 63 -1.26 -13.86 -13.01
CA ALA A 63 -2.61 -13.61 -12.49
C ALA A 63 -2.86 -12.12 -12.23
N ALA A 64 -1.84 -11.37 -11.83
CA ALA A 64 -1.86 -9.92 -11.65
C ALA A 64 -1.65 -9.13 -12.97
N HIS A 65 -1.70 -9.78 -14.14
CA HIS A 65 -1.46 -9.15 -15.44
C HIS A 65 -0.11 -8.41 -15.56
N GLY A 66 0.91 -8.86 -14.83
CA GLY A 66 2.21 -8.20 -14.79
C GLY A 66 2.30 -7.01 -13.83
N ASP A 67 1.23 -6.66 -13.12
CA ASP A 67 1.25 -5.61 -12.11
C ASP A 67 1.89 -6.11 -10.82
N ARG A 68 3.14 -5.69 -10.61
CA ARG A 68 3.90 -6.03 -9.40
C ARG A 68 3.29 -5.40 -8.15
N SER A 69 2.73 -4.19 -8.24
CA SER A 69 2.16 -3.50 -7.08
C SER A 69 0.91 -4.21 -6.54
N GLN A 70 0.09 -4.72 -7.47
CA GLN A 70 -1.06 -5.55 -7.15
C GLN A 70 -0.65 -6.87 -6.48
N LEU A 71 0.39 -7.53 -7.00
CA LEU A 71 0.93 -8.75 -6.40
C LEU A 71 1.43 -8.51 -4.96
N GLU A 72 2.22 -7.45 -4.72
CA GLU A 72 2.69 -7.13 -3.37
C GLU A 72 1.52 -6.85 -2.42
N THR A 73 0.46 -6.21 -2.91
CA THR A 73 -0.75 -5.96 -2.11
C THR A 73 -1.41 -7.27 -1.67
N TRP A 74 -1.47 -8.27 -2.56
CA TRP A 74 -2.01 -9.59 -2.22
C TRP A 74 -1.12 -10.34 -1.23
N VAL A 75 0.20 -10.29 -1.42
CA VAL A 75 1.16 -10.94 -0.52
C VAL A 75 1.07 -10.32 0.88
N LEU A 76 1.04 -8.98 0.98
CA LEU A 76 0.88 -8.29 2.26
C LEU A 76 -0.46 -8.61 2.93
N ALA A 77 -1.55 -8.64 2.16
CA ALA A 77 -2.86 -9.03 2.67
C ALA A 77 -2.87 -10.46 3.22
N GLU A 78 -2.19 -11.39 2.54
CA GLU A 78 -2.09 -12.79 2.98
C GLU A 78 -1.21 -12.95 4.24
N GLN A 79 -0.11 -12.18 4.34
CA GLN A 79 0.70 -12.12 5.56
C GLN A 79 -0.08 -11.57 6.76
N GLN A 80 -0.92 -10.55 6.56
CA GLN A 80 -1.77 -9.99 7.62
C GLN A 80 -2.94 -10.89 8.00
N ARG A 81 -3.41 -11.73 7.06
CA ARG A 81 -4.52 -12.65 7.28
C ARG A 81 -4.10 -13.88 8.10
N ALA A 82 -2.81 -14.22 8.10
CA ALA A 82 -2.30 -15.34 8.86
C ALA A 82 -2.26 -15.04 10.37
N THR A 83 -2.76 -15.98 11.17
CA THR A 83 -2.74 -15.91 12.65
C THR A 83 -1.32 -15.89 13.23
N SER A 84 -0.36 -16.45 12.50
CA SER A 84 1.07 -16.37 12.81
C SER A 84 1.75 -15.53 11.74
N PRO A 85 2.78 -14.72 12.08
CA PRO A 85 3.50 -13.94 11.10
C PRO A 85 4.14 -14.88 10.08
N LEU A 86 3.52 -14.98 8.89
CA LEU A 86 4.02 -15.81 7.81
C LEU A 86 5.21 -15.11 7.17
N SER A 87 6.26 -15.89 6.90
CA SER A 87 7.32 -15.42 6.04
C SER A 87 6.74 -15.09 4.65
N ARG A 88 7.42 -14.20 3.95
CA ARG A 88 6.95 -13.72 2.65
C ARG A 88 6.84 -14.85 1.62
N ASP A 89 7.77 -15.79 1.66
CA ASP A 89 7.80 -16.93 0.74
C ASP A 89 6.64 -17.90 1.03
N GLU A 90 6.37 -18.18 2.30
CA GLU A 90 5.19 -18.99 2.70
C GLU A 90 3.88 -18.29 2.29
N ALA A 91 3.81 -16.96 2.36
CA ALA A 91 2.63 -16.22 1.92
C ALA A 91 2.42 -16.34 0.41
N ILE A 92 3.51 -16.28 -0.37
CA ILE A 92 3.49 -16.46 -1.83
C ILE A 92 3.04 -17.89 -2.19
N GLU A 93 3.60 -18.91 -1.54
CA GLU A 93 3.25 -20.31 -1.77
C GLU A 93 1.77 -20.56 -1.46
N ARG A 94 1.29 -20.09 -0.31
CA ARG A 94 -0.11 -20.22 0.11
C ARG A 94 -1.07 -19.48 -0.83
N LEU A 95 -0.68 -18.30 -1.29
CA LEU A 95 -1.46 -17.52 -2.26
C LEU A 95 -1.53 -18.24 -3.62
N ALA A 96 -0.41 -18.82 -4.08
CA ALA A 96 -0.35 -19.56 -5.32
C ALA A 96 -1.19 -20.84 -5.28
N GLU A 97 -1.15 -21.56 -4.17
CA GLU A 97 -1.96 -22.76 -3.97
C GLU A 97 -3.46 -22.44 -3.99
N ARG A 98 -3.87 -21.35 -3.31
CA ARG A 98 -5.25 -20.87 -3.35
C ARG A 98 -5.68 -20.47 -4.76
N LEU A 99 -4.79 -19.85 -5.54
CA LEU A 99 -5.05 -19.53 -6.95
C LEU A 99 -5.19 -20.78 -7.82
N ARG A 100 -4.42 -21.85 -7.56
CA ARG A 100 -4.57 -23.15 -8.23
C ARG A 100 -5.93 -23.77 -7.91
N LEU A 101 -6.31 -23.83 -6.65
CA LEU A 101 -7.59 -24.36 -6.18
C LEU A 101 -8.80 -23.58 -6.73
N SER A 102 -8.65 -22.27 -6.97
CA SER A 102 -9.72 -21.46 -7.58
C SER A 102 -9.90 -21.68 -9.08
N ARG A 103 -8.92 -22.32 -9.75
CA ARG A 103 -8.92 -22.54 -11.21
C ARG A 103 -9.32 -23.97 -11.60
N SER A 104 -9.21 -24.92 -10.67
CA SER A 104 -9.70 -26.31 -10.80
C SER A 104 -11.20 -26.40 -10.54
#